data_AF-A0AAF0FPE1-F1
#
_entry.id   AF-A0AAF0FPE1-F1
#
_cell.length_a   1.000
_cell.length_b   1.000
_cell.length_c   1.000
_cell.angle_alpha   90.00
_cell.angle_beta   90.00
_cell.angle_gamma   90.00
#
_symmetry.space_group_name_H-M   'P 1'
#
loop_
_entity.id
_entity.type
_entity.pdbx_description
1 polymer ?
#
loop_
_entity_poly.entity_id
_entity_poly.type
_entity_poly.pdbx_seq_one_letter_code
_entity_poly.pdbx_strand_id
1 'polypeptide(L)'
;MEELPEYQICPKCGKRSTPYMENCWNCGQSFFVETTTIINTDEAKETEEIVPGAEADFEPEKISPCRLDEMNFTDRMFAYSLLFSGEMVIEFCNCDICKEAFKESLAFFKESDPEAEEIKKEAEDTEIEGMILDLSGLGL
;
A
#
# COMPACT_ATOMS: atom_id res chain seq x y z
N MET A 1 0.21 -0.14 -27.84
CA MET A 1 1.05 0.59 -26.88
C MET A 1 0.21 0.68 -25.63
N GLU A 2 0.53 -0.11 -24.61
CA GLU A 2 -0.09 0.02 -23.30
C GLU A 2 0.45 1.30 -22.66
N GLU A 3 -0.43 2.25 -22.36
CA GLU A 3 -0.06 3.46 -21.64
C GLU A 3 0.22 3.06 -20.18
N LEU A 4 1.44 3.33 -19.72
CA LEU A 4 1.82 3.15 -18.32
C LEU A 4 0.89 4.02 -17.46
N PRO A 5 0.39 3.53 -16.31
CA PRO A 5 -0.43 4.34 -15.43
C PRO A 5 0.37 5.57 -15.02
N GLU A 6 -0.21 6.74 -15.26
CA GLU A 6 0.38 8.01 -14.86
C GLU A 6 0.52 8.00 -13.33
N TYR A 7 1.73 8.15 -12.82
CA TYR A 7 1.99 8.26 -11.38
C TYR A 7 2.16 9.72 -11.01
N GLN A 8 1.72 10.08 -9.81
CA GLN A 8 1.95 11.41 -9.26
C GLN A 8 3.14 11.36 -8.30
N ILE A 9 4.05 12.30 -8.44
CA ILE A 9 5.17 12.47 -7.51
C ILE A 9 4.76 13.54 -6.51
N CYS A 10 4.78 13.20 -5.22
CA CYS A 10 4.46 14.16 -4.18
C CYS A 10 5.46 15.31 -4.19
N PRO A 11 5.00 16.58 -4.30
CA PRO A 11 5.89 17.74 -4.36
C PRO A 11 6.64 17.95 -3.03
N LYS A 12 6.09 17.47 -1.91
CA LYS A 12 6.67 17.66 -0.57
C LYS A 12 7.71 16.62 -0.20
N CYS A 13 7.49 15.35 -0.54
CA CYS A 13 8.38 14.26 -0.10
C CYS A 13 8.98 13.43 -1.25
N GLY A 14 8.64 13.72 -2.51
CA GLY A 14 9.18 13.04 -3.68
C GLY A 14 8.70 11.60 -3.86
N LYS A 15 7.82 11.10 -2.99
CA LYS A 15 7.26 9.74 -3.08
C LYS A 15 6.19 9.64 -4.15
N ARG A 16 6.13 8.47 -4.78
CA ARG A 16 5.16 8.17 -5.84
C ARG A 16 3.84 7.74 -5.23
N SER A 17 2.74 8.18 -5.81
CA SER A 17 1.40 7.74 -5.45
C SER A 17 0.60 7.44 -6.70
N THR A 18 -0.45 6.64 -6.54
CA THR A 18 -1.38 6.34 -7.62
C THR A 18 -2.15 7.62 -8.02
N PRO A 19 -2.56 7.76 -9.29
CA PRO A 19 -3.16 9.00 -9.79
C PRO A 19 -4.54 9.31 -9.21
N TYR A 20 -5.15 8.33 -8.53
CA TYR A 20 -6.50 8.45 -7.96
C TYR A 20 -6.51 8.98 -6.52
N MET A 21 -5.34 9.20 -5.92
CA MET A 21 -5.24 9.74 -4.56
C MET A 21 -5.29 11.27 -4.58
N GLU A 22 -6.16 11.86 -3.76
CA GLU A 22 -6.20 13.31 -3.57
C GLU A 22 -5.01 13.82 -2.76
N ASN A 23 -4.48 12.98 -1.84
CA ASN A 23 -3.39 13.33 -0.93
C ASN A 23 -2.27 12.29 -0.97
N CYS A 24 -1.03 12.74 -0.79
CA CYS A 24 0.15 11.90 -0.70
C CYS A 24 0.07 11.03 0.54
N TRP A 25 0.17 9.71 0.34
CA TRP A 25 0.19 8.74 1.43
C TRP A 25 1.35 8.97 2.42
N ASN A 26 2.52 9.43 1.97
CA ASN A 26 3.70 9.54 2.82
C ASN A 26 3.72 10.80 3.71
N CYS A 27 3.12 11.91 3.27
CA CYS A 27 3.21 13.17 4.02
C CYS A 27 1.88 13.93 4.15
N GLY A 28 0.78 13.33 3.70
CA GLY A 28 -0.57 13.89 3.73
C GLY A 28 -0.78 15.08 2.78
N GLN A 29 0.25 15.50 2.04
CA GLN A 29 0.16 16.67 1.16
C GLN A 29 -0.84 16.43 0.05
N SER A 30 -1.82 17.31 -0.12
CA SER A 30 -2.74 17.22 -1.26
C SER A 30 -2.00 17.41 -2.57
N PHE A 31 -2.27 16.52 -3.53
CA PHE A 31 -1.80 16.61 -4.91
C PHE A 31 -2.55 17.70 -5.68
N PHE A 32 -3.80 17.95 -5.29
CA PHE A 32 -4.64 18.98 -5.86
C PHE A 32 -4.62 20.19 -4.95
N VAL A 33 -3.76 21.15 -5.26
CA VAL A 33 -3.84 22.47 -4.62
C VAL A 33 -5.18 23.06 -5.05
N GLU A 34 -6.17 23.11 -4.15
CA GLU A 34 -7.36 23.93 -4.39
C GLU A 34 -6.87 25.34 -4.66
N THR A 35 -6.97 25.78 -5.92
CA THR A 35 -6.67 27.16 -6.32
C THR A 35 -7.76 28.05 -5.73
N THR A 36 -7.67 28.29 -4.43
CA THR A 36 -8.28 29.49 -3.86
C THR A 36 -7.48 30.64 -4.43
N THR A 37 -7.98 31.20 -5.54
CA THR A 37 -7.43 32.42 -6.13
C THR A 37 -7.73 33.53 -5.13
N ILE A 38 -6.86 33.71 -4.14
CA ILE A 38 -6.85 34.92 -3.33
C ILE A 38 -6.16 35.97 -4.20
N ILE A 39 -6.97 36.75 -4.92
CA ILE A 39 -6.50 38.02 -5.47
C ILE A 39 -6.30 38.94 -4.27
N ASN A 40 -5.10 38.93 -3.70
CA ASN A 40 -4.62 40.01 -2.86
C ASN A 40 -3.29 40.49 -3.41
N THR A 41 -3.35 41.72 -3.91
CA THR A 41 -2.24 42.61 -4.20
C THR A 41 -1.24 42.70 -3.06
N ASP A 42 0.01 42.93 -3.45
CA ASP A 42 1.18 43.35 -2.67
C ASP A 42 2.20 42.28 -2.26
N GLU A 43 3.45 42.61 -2.60
CA GLU A 43 4.69 41.86 -2.51
C GLU A 43 4.99 41.29 -1.10
N ALA A 44 5.35 40.01 -1.00
CA ALA A 44 6.25 39.52 0.07
C ALA A 44 6.76 38.08 -0.19
N LYS A 45 8.05 38.01 -0.52
CA LYS A 45 9.06 36.97 -0.22
C LYS A 45 8.59 35.56 0.21
N GLU A 46 8.96 34.58 -0.61
CA GLU A 46 9.21 33.20 -0.21
C GLU A 46 10.19 33.15 0.97
N THR A 47 9.75 32.56 2.07
CA THR A 47 10.59 31.80 3.00
C THR A 47 9.68 30.77 3.64
N GLU A 48 9.72 29.52 3.15
CA GLU A 48 9.27 28.38 3.94
C GLU A 48 10.49 27.75 4.61
N GLU A 49 10.54 27.89 5.93
CA GLU A 49 11.52 27.26 6.80
C GLU A 49 11.33 25.74 6.77
N ILE A 50 12.38 25.03 6.36
CA ILE A 50 12.46 23.57 6.48
C ILE A 50 12.72 23.28 7.96
N VAL A 51 11.71 22.77 8.66
CA VAL A 51 11.86 22.22 10.01
C VAL A 51 12.29 20.74 9.86
N PRO A 52 13.52 20.35 10.24
CA PRO A 52 13.91 18.95 10.25
C PRO A 52 13.43 18.33 11.58
N GLY A 53 12.60 17.29 11.49
CA GLY A 53 12.25 16.48 12.65
C GLY A 53 10.76 16.45 12.96
N ALA A 54 10.03 15.65 12.20
CA ALA A 54 8.95 14.86 12.75
C ALA A 54 9.23 13.43 12.28
N GLU A 55 9.61 12.54 13.20
CA GLU A 55 9.49 11.11 12.96
C GLU A 55 7.99 10.87 12.76
N ALA A 56 7.54 10.86 11.51
CA ALA A 56 6.19 10.48 11.17
C ALA A 56 6.07 9.00 11.55
N ASP A 57 5.13 8.66 12.43
CA ASP A 57 4.75 7.28 12.69
C ASP A 57 4.41 6.64 11.35
N PHE A 58 5.34 5.81 10.85
CA PHE A 58 5.22 5.15 9.56
C PHE A 58 4.18 4.04 9.69
N GLU A 59 2.97 4.27 9.19
CA GLU A 59 1.96 3.24 9.01
C GLU A 59 1.98 2.77 7.55
N PRO A 60 2.34 1.49 7.27
CA PRO A 60 2.35 0.98 5.91
C PRO A 60 0.94 0.91 5.33
N GLU A 61 0.81 1.11 4.01
CA GLU A 61 -0.48 1.00 3.32
C GLU A 61 -1.02 -0.43 3.41
N LYS A 62 -2.33 -0.61 3.53
CA LYS A 62 -2.95 -1.95 3.63
C LYS A 62 -3.68 -2.31 2.35
N ILE A 63 -3.48 -3.55 1.89
CA ILE A 63 -4.24 -4.13 0.78
C ILE A 63 -4.67 -5.55 1.10
N SER A 64 -5.85 -5.97 0.65
CA SER A 64 -6.30 -7.36 0.82
C SER A 64 -6.00 -8.21 -0.42
N PRO A 65 -5.83 -9.54 -0.26
CA PRO A 65 -5.67 -10.44 -1.40
C PRO A 65 -6.82 -10.37 -2.39
N CYS A 66 -8.07 -10.25 -1.92
CA CYS A 66 -9.22 -10.10 -2.81
C CYS A 66 -9.18 -8.81 -3.63
N ARG A 67 -8.69 -7.71 -3.04
CA ARG A 67 -8.53 -6.45 -3.77
C ARG A 67 -7.41 -6.51 -4.80
N LEU A 68 -6.33 -7.23 -4.51
CA LEU A 68 -5.27 -7.52 -5.48
C LEU A 68 -5.76 -8.35 -6.67
N ASP A 69 -6.68 -9.29 -6.44
CA ASP A 69 -7.24 -10.14 -7.50
C ASP A 69 -8.11 -9.34 -8.49
N GLU A 70 -8.81 -8.32 -8.01
CA GLU A 70 -9.65 -7.43 -8.82
C GLU A 70 -8.86 -6.36 -9.61
N MET A 71 -7.59 -6.14 -9.26
CA MET A 71 -6.75 -5.15 -9.93
C MET A 71 -6.37 -5.60 -11.34
N ASN A 72 -6.22 -4.62 -12.24
CA ASN A 72 -5.57 -4.89 -13.52
C ASN A 72 -4.09 -5.27 -13.30
N PHE A 73 -3.48 -5.86 -14.33
CA PHE A 73 -2.11 -6.35 -14.25
C PHE A 73 -1.10 -5.30 -13.74
N THR A 74 -1.17 -4.08 -14.25
CA THR A 74 -0.17 -3.05 -13.94
C THR A 74 -0.29 -2.55 -12.50
N ASP A 75 -1.52 -2.28 -12.05
CA ASP A 75 -1.77 -1.88 -10.66
C ASP A 75 -1.37 -2.97 -9.68
N ARG A 76 -1.66 -4.24 -10.03
CA ARG A 76 -1.26 -5.40 -9.23
C ARG A 76 0.26 -5.55 -9.14
N MET A 77 0.98 -5.38 -10.25
CA MET A 77 2.45 -5.41 -10.26
C MET A 77 3.05 -4.27 -9.43
N PHE A 78 2.44 -3.09 -9.48
CA PHE A 78 2.86 -1.96 -8.66
C PHE A 78 2.61 -2.23 -7.17
N ALA A 79 1.44 -2.77 -6.81
CA ALA A 79 1.14 -3.17 -5.44
C ALA A 79 2.14 -4.21 -4.91
N TYR A 80 2.53 -5.20 -5.72
CA TYR A 80 3.60 -6.13 -5.34
C TYR A 80 4.94 -5.43 -5.08
N SER A 81 5.30 -4.44 -5.90
CA SER A 81 6.52 -3.65 -5.66
C SER A 81 6.49 -2.92 -4.32
N LEU A 82 5.32 -2.42 -3.90
CA LEU A 82 5.14 -1.75 -2.59
C LEU A 82 5.14 -2.76 -1.43
N LEU A 83 4.55 -3.93 -1.64
CA LEU A 83 4.56 -5.03 -0.65
C LEU A 83 6.00 -5.48 -0.35
N PHE A 84 6.84 -5.62 -1.38
CA PHE A 84 8.24 -6.00 -1.19
C PHE A 84 9.14 -4.86 -0.70
N SER A 85 8.76 -3.58 -0.90
CA SER A 85 9.51 -2.46 -0.33
C SER A 85 9.17 -2.17 1.14
N GLY A 86 8.14 -2.82 1.68
CA GLY A 86 7.60 -2.54 3.01
C GLY A 86 6.77 -1.26 3.09
N GLU A 87 6.46 -0.64 1.95
CA GLU A 87 5.55 0.51 1.87
C GLU A 87 4.07 0.08 1.91
N MET A 88 3.79 -1.21 1.72
CA MET A 88 2.47 -1.82 1.80
C MET A 88 2.53 -3.17 2.55
N VAL A 89 1.44 -3.54 3.21
CA VAL A 89 1.23 -4.84 3.87
C VAL A 89 -0.09 -5.46 3.44
N ILE A 90 -0.18 -6.78 3.53
CA ILE A 90 -1.41 -7.52 3.30
C ILE A 90 -2.28 -7.46 4.56
N GLU A 91 -3.57 -7.12 4.43
CA GLU A 91 -4.57 -7.27 5.49
C GLU A 91 -5.74 -8.16 5.02
N PHE A 92 -6.09 -9.18 5.79
CA PHE A 92 -7.12 -10.14 5.40
C PHE A 92 -8.53 -9.71 5.85
N CYS A 93 -9.52 -9.89 4.97
CA CYS A 93 -10.93 -9.52 5.22
C CYS A 93 -11.91 -10.71 5.28
N ASN A 94 -11.39 -11.93 5.54
CA ASN A 94 -12.17 -13.16 5.77
C ASN A 94 -13.06 -13.67 4.61
N CYS A 95 -12.95 -13.11 3.39
CA CYS A 95 -13.58 -13.68 2.20
C CYS A 95 -12.83 -14.93 1.68
N ASP A 96 -13.44 -15.67 0.75
CA ASP A 96 -12.88 -16.93 0.23
C ASP A 96 -11.49 -16.75 -0.40
N ILE A 97 -11.27 -15.66 -1.16
CA ILE A 97 -9.95 -15.35 -1.75
C ILE A 97 -8.91 -15.10 -0.65
N CYS A 98 -9.28 -14.37 0.40
CA CYS A 98 -8.39 -14.10 1.53
C CYS A 98 -8.07 -15.38 2.32
N LYS A 99 -9.03 -16.29 2.47
CA LYS A 99 -8.84 -17.58 3.14
C LYS A 99 -7.90 -18.49 2.36
N GLU A 100 -8.09 -18.59 1.05
CA GLU A 100 -7.19 -19.35 0.17
C GLU A 100 -5.78 -18.75 0.19
N ALA A 101 -5.65 -17.43 0.05
CA ALA A 101 -4.34 -16.76 0.13
C ALA A 101 -3.66 -16.95 1.50
N PHE A 102 -4.43 -16.94 2.60
CA PHE A 102 -3.90 -17.22 3.93
C PHE A 102 -3.39 -18.66 4.04
N LYS A 103 -4.14 -19.65 3.53
CA LYS A 103 -3.73 -21.05 3.48
C LYS A 103 -2.42 -21.22 2.71
N GLU A 104 -2.30 -20.59 1.54
CA GLU A 104 -1.06 -20.61 0.75
C GLU A 104 0.11 -19.95 1.49
N SER A 105 -0.13 -18.81 2.14
CA SER A 105 0.89 -18.11 2.93
C SER A 105 1.35 -18.98 4.10
N LEU A 106 0.43 -19.60 4.82
CA LEU A 106 0.71 -20.53 5.91
C LEU A 106 1.54 -21.72 5.45
N ALA A 107 1.17 -22.32 4.32
CA ALA A 107 1.91 -23.40 3.68
C ALA A 107 3.36 -22.98 3.35
N PHE A 108 3.51 -21.79 2.76
CA PHE A 108 4.81 -21.22 2.44
C PHE A 108 5.69 -21.05 3.68
N PHE A 109 5.18 -20.42 4.76
CA PHE A 109 5.96 -20.22 5.99
C PHE A 109 6.31 -21.52 6.71
N LYS A 110 5.51 -22.56 6.53
CA LYS A 110 5.75 -23.90 7.08
C LYS A 110 6.51 -24.82 6.14
N GLU A 111 6.94 -24.33 4.98
CA GLU A 111 7.62 -25.12 3.95
C GLU A 111 6.87 -26.43 3.63
N SER A 112 5.54 -26.34 3.59
CA SER A 112 4.61 -27.47 3.50
C SER A 112 3.71 -27.35 2.27
N ASP A 113 3.04 -28.45 1.91
CA ASP A 113 2.03 -28.44 0.85
C ASP A 113 0.75 -27.72 1.34
N PRO A 114 0.20 -26.74 0.60
CA PRO A 114 -1.07 -26.09 0.99
C PRO A 114 -2.25 -27.05 1.10
N GLU A 115 -2.16 -28.22 0.46
CA GLU A 115 -3.18 -29.26 0.52
C GLU A 115 -2.95 -30.27 1.66
N ALA A 116 -1.88 -30.12 2.45
CA ALA A 116 -1.65 -30.93 3.64
C ALA A 116 -2.76 -30.72 4.67
N GLU A 117 -3.26 -31.82 5.25
CA GLU A 117 -4.39 -31.81 6.19
C GLU A 117 -4.16 -30.89 7.39
N GLU A 118 -2.91 -30.80 7.86
CA GLU A 118 -2.52 -29.91 8.96
C GLU A 118 -2.62 -28.43 8.59
N ILE A 119 -2.29 -28.06 7.35
CA ILE A 119 -2.41 -26.68 6.85
C ILE A 119 -3.87 -26.31 6.65
N LYS A 120 -4.67 -27.18 6.03
CA LYS A 120 -6.11 -26.95 5.84
C LYS A 120 -6.81 -26.72 7.16
N LYS A 121 -6.59 -27.61 8.12
CA LYS A 121 -7.22 -27.53 9.43
C LYS A 121 -6.85 -26.25 10.17
N GLU A 122 -5.56 -25.89 10.16
CA GLU A 122 -5.12 -24.66 10.81
C GLU A 122 -5.66 -23.40 10.14
N ALA A 123 -5.72 -23.38 8.79
CA ALA A 123 -6.32 -22.28 8.05
C ALA A 123 -7.83 -22.14 8.34
N GLU A 124 -8.56 -23.26 8.48
CA GLU A 124 -9.99 -23.26 8.83
C GLU A 124 -10.25 -22.83 10.28
N ASP A 125 -9.40 -23.24 11.23
CA ASP A 125 -9.54 -22.94 12.65
C ASP A 125 -9.09 -21.50 13.00
N THR A 126 -8.43 -20.79 12.08
CA THR A 126 -7.88 -19.45 12.31
C THR A 126 -8.84 -18.33 11.85
N GLU A 127 -9.15 -17.40 12.76
CA GLU A 127 -9.86 -16.16 12.41
C GLU A 127 -8.87 -15.15 11.78
N ILE A 128 -8.95 -14.98 10.46
CA ILE A 128 -7.95 -14.18 9.72
C ILE A 128 -8.30 -12.69 9.62
N GLU A 129 -9.49 -12.25 10.02
CA GLU A 129 -9.92 -10.87 9.84
C GLU A 129 -8.99 -9.88 10.58
N GLY A 130 -8.44 -8.91 9.86
CA GLY A 130 -7.50 -7.93 10.41
C GLY A 130 -6.09 -8.47 10.68
N MET A 131 -5.79 -9.72 10.34
CA MET A 131 -4.41 -10.21 10.34
C MET A 131 -3.60 -9.45 9.30
N ILE A 132 -2.36 -9.10 9.67
CA ILE A 132 -1.44 -8.37 8.82
C ILE A 132 -0.27 -9.27 8.44
N LEU A 133 0.05 -9.31 7.16
CA LEU A 133 1.22 -9.99 6.63
C LEU A 133 2.15 -9.01 5.92
N ASP A 134 3.39 -8.93 6.42
CA ASP A 134 4.46 -8.11 5.85
C ASP A 134 5.36 -8.97 4.94
N LEU A 135 5.47 -8.58 3.67
CA LEU A 135 6.25 -9.29 2.66
C LEU A 135 7.62 -8.64 2.40
N SER A 136 7.97 -7.56 3.11
CA SER A 136 9.24 -6.85 2.94
C SER A 136 10.45 -7.75 3.21
N GLY A 137 10.32 -8.75 4.10
CA GLY A 137 11.34 -9.74 4.39
C GLY A 137 11.53 -10.81 3.29
N LEU A 138 10.66 -10.85 2.28
CA LEU A 138 10.73 -11.79 1.15
C LEU A 138 11.31 -11.17 -0.12
N GLY A 139 11.57 -9.85 -0.12
CA GLY A 139 12.30 -9.18 -1.20
C GLY A 139 13.77 -9.60 -1.23
N LEU A 140 14.26 -9.96 -2.43
CA LEU A 140 15.68 -10.26 -2.70
C LEU A 140 16.62 -9.10 -2.36
#